data_AF-A0A6M8W7Y8-F1
#
_entry.id   AF-A0A6M8W7Y8-F1
#
_cell.length_a   1.000
_cell.length_b   1.000
_cell.length_c   1.000
_cell.angle_alpha   90.00
_cell.angle_beta   90.00
_cell.angle_gamma   90.00
#
_symmetry.space_group_name_H-M   'P 1'
#
loop_
_entity.id
_entity.type
_entity.pdbx_description
1 polymer ?
#
loop_
_entity_poly.entity_id
_entity_poly.type
_entity_poly.pdbx_seq_one_letter_code
_entity_poly.pdbx_strand_id
1 'polypeptide(L)'
;MRGGRRRPSSRAPRGGEPRLFDDFNCQVNYEQGHPEHTVLARWSHSHATSEWITTESARFLISPELRTPMGSKMAAFGAESEAAAARSALPGEVVDFATAWARLGHAEAHAEQGEAADIQQDKEPNGGP
;
A
#
# COMPACT_ATOMS: atom_id res chain seq x y z
N MET A 1 -41.70 -13.77 -36.14
CA MET A 1 -40.26 -14.02 -35.93
C MET A 1 -39.71 -12.96 -34.97
N ARG A 2 -39.49 -13.27 -33.68
CA ARG A 2 -38.86 -12.33 -32.72
C ARG A 2 -37.43 -12.80 -32.46
N GLY A 3 -36.46 -12.01 -32.92
CA GLY A 3 -35.04 -12.28 -32.75
C GLY A 3 -34.64 -12.24 -31.27
N GLY A 4 -34.10 -13.36 -30.78
CA GLY A 4 -33.51 -13.46 -29.46
C GLY A 4 -32.24 -12.62 -29.39
N ARG A 5 -32.26 -11.57 -28.57
CA ARG A 5 -31.03 -10.86 -28.21
C ARG A 5 -30.24 -11.75 -27.25
N ARG A 6 -29.22 -12.43 -27.76
CA ARG A 6 -28.17 -13.02 -26.91
C ARG A 6 -27.44 -11.85 -26.25
N ARG A 7 -27.57 -11.71 -24.93
CA ARG A 7 -26.66 -10.85 -24.17
C ARG A 7 -25.32 -11.59 -24.08
N PRO A 8 -24.21 -11.07 -24.63
CA PRO A 8 -22.92 -11.65 -24.32
C PRO A 8 -22.65 -11.42 -22.83
N SER A 9 -22.60 -12.49 -22.04
CA SER A 9 -21.98 -12.44 -20.72
C SER A 9 -20.47 -12.44 -20.91
N SER A 10 -19.91 -11.33 -21.40
CA SER A 10 -18.47 -11.14 -21.32
C SER A 10 -18.15 -10.92 -19.84
N ARG A 11 -17.78 -12.00 -19.14
CA ARG A 11 -17.05 -11.88 -17.89
C ARG A 11 -15.74 -11.19 -18.28
N ALA A 12 -15.65 -9.88 -18.05
CA ALA A 12 -14.38 -9.19 -18.15
C ALA A 12 -13.35 -10.00 -17.35
N PRO A 13 -12.09 -10.11 -17.81
CA PRO A 13 -11.06 -10.73 -17.00
C PRO A 13 -11.13 -10.08 -15.62
N ARG A 14 -11.28 -10.89 -14.57
CA ARG A 14 -11.20 -10.40 -13.21
C ARG A 14 -9.84 -9.71 -13.13
N GLY A 15 -9.83 -8.41 -12.83
CA GLY A 15 -8.60 -7.64 -12.69
C GLY A 15 -7.70 -8.26 -11.61
N GLY A 16 -6.49 -7.73 -11.43
CA GLY A 16 -5.62 -8.18 -10.35
C GLY A 16 -6.33 -8.10 -9.00
N GLU A 17 -6.12 -9.10 -8.14
CA GLU A 17 -6.66 -9.08 -6.77
C GLU A 17 -5.87 -8.07 -5.95
N PRO A 18 -6.50 -6.99 -5.44
CA PRO A 18 -5.81 -6.02 -4.61
C PRO A 18 -5.43 -6.68 -3.28
N ARG A 19 -4.22 -6.40 -2.81
CA ARG A 19 -3.74 -6.80 -1.47
C ARG A 19 -3.48 -5.54 -0.66
N LEU A 20 -4.05 -5.49 0.53
CA LEU A 20 -3.83 -4.41 1.49
C LEU A 20 -2.76 -4.84 2.48
N PHE A 21 -1.89 -3.90 2.82
CA PHE A 21 -0.83 -4.08 3.79
C PHE A 21 -0.92 -2.94 4.81
N ASP A 22 -0.62 -3.26 6.06
CA ASP A 22 -0.64 -2.27 7.14
C ASP A 22 0.48 -1.23 6.99
N ASP A 23 1.62 -1.63 6.42
CA ASP A 23 2.70 -0.72 6.06
C ASP A 23 3.47 -1.20 4.83
N PHE A 24 4.33 -0.31 4.31
CA PHE A 24 5.16 -0.58 3.14
C PHE A 24 6.22 -1.66 3.41
N ASN A 25 6.64 -1.91 4.65
CA ASN A 25 7.59 -2.98 4.97
C ASN A 25 6.94 -4.37 4.83
N CYS A 26 5.69 -4.53 5.29
CA CYS A 26 4.90 -5.73 5.07
C CYS A 26 4.71 -6.04 3.58
N GLN A 27 4.45 -5.00 2.78
CA GLN A 27 4.37 -5.12 1.33
C GLN A 27 5.70 -5.61 0.72
N VAL A 28 6.82 -5.00 1.10
CA VAL A 28 8.16 -5.40 0.61
C VAL A 28 8.46 -6.86 0.96
N ASN A 29 8.22 -7.25 2.22
CA ASN A 29 8.41 -8.63 2.69
C ASN A 29 7.57 -9.63 1.88
N TYR A 30 6.29 -9.30 1.64
CA TYR A 30 5.39 -10.16 0.88
C TYR A 30 5.83 -10.30 -0.58
N GLU A 31 6.14 -9.20 -1.25
CA GLU A 31 6.55 -9.23 -2.67
C GLU A 31 7.90 -9.94 -2.86
N GLN A 32 8.84 -9.80 -1.91
CA GLN A 32 10.10 -10.55 -1.93
C GLN A 32 9.90 -12.05 -1.65
N GLY A 33 8.94 -12.41 -0.80
CA GLY A 33 8.58 -13.80 -0.49
C GLY A 33 7.73 -14.49 -1.55
N HIS A 34 7.08 -13.72 -2.43
CA HIS A 34 6.17 -14.21 -3.47
C HIS A 34 6.55 -13.70 -4.87
N PRO A 35 7.74 -14.04 -5.40
CA PRO A 35 8.19 -13.58 -6.71
C PRO A 35 7.35 -14.09 -7.89
N GLU A 36 6.47 -15.08 -7.67
CA GLU A 36 5.51 -15.58 -8.65
C GLU A 36 4.39 -14.59 -8.98
N HIS A 37 4.16 -13.59 -8.14
CA HIS A 37 3.13 -12.59 -8.35
C HIS A 37 3.62 -11.43 -9.22
N THR A 38 2.86 -11.11 -10.27
CA THR A 38 3.08 -9.88 -11.06
C THR A 38 2.40 -8.70 -10.39
N VAL A 39 3.18 -7.73 -9.92
CA VAL A 39 2.67 -6.49 -9.34
C VAL A 39 2.24 -5.54 -10.45
N LEU A 40 0.96 -5.16 -10.47
CA LEU A 40 0.41 -4.24 -11.48
C LEU A 40 0.60 -2.76 -11.11
N ALA A 41 0.46 -2.43 -9.83
CA ALA A 41 0.63 -1.10 -9.28
C ALA A 41 0.81 -1.18 -7.76
N ARG A 42 1.47 -0.18 -7.17
CA ARG A 42 1.62 -0.05 -5.71
C ARG A 42 1.05 1.26 -5.23
N TRP A 43 0.27 1.21 -4.17
CA TRP A 43 -0.36 2.38 -3.57
C TRP A 43 0.01 2.46 -2.10
N SER A 44 0.43 3.65 -1.67
CA SER A 44 0.74 3.97 -0.29
C SER A 44 -0.19 5.06 0.19
N HIS A 45 -0.41 5.13 1.49
CA HIS A 45 -1.17 6.21 2.10
C HIS A 45 -0.21 7.31 2.56
N SER A 46 -0.44 8.55 2.11
CA SER A 46 0.35 9.69 2.55
C SER A 46 0.10 9.94 4.04
N HIS A 47 1.18 9.96 4.84
CA HIS A 47 1.09 10.27 6.26
C HIS A 47 0.66 11.72 6.51
N ALA A 48 0.96 12.65 5.59
CA ALA A 48 0.60 14.05 5.73
C ALA A 48 -0.88 14.31 5.40
N THR A 49 -1.38 13.74 4.29
CA THR A 49 -2.70 14.08 3.75
C THR A 49 -3.74 13.00 3.89
N SER A 50 -3.34 11.78 4.30
CA SER A 50 -4.21 10.60 4.27
C SER A 50 -4.82 10.32 2.88
N GLU A 51 -4.07 10.64 1.83
CA GLU A 51 -4.46 10.35 0.45
C GLU A 51 -3.71 9.13 -0.08
N TRP A 52 -4.35 8.42 -1.00
CA TRP A 52 -3.70 7.35 -1.75
C TRP A 52 -2.76 7.94 -2.80
N ILE A 53 -1.49 7.55 -2.72
CA ILE A 53 -0.42 7.97 -3.62
C ILE A 53 0.23 6.76 -4.28
N THR A 54 0.75 6.92 -5.49
CA THR A 54 1.59 5.91 -6.12
C THR A 54 2.88 5.75 -5.33
N THR A 55 3.19 4.52 -4.96
CA THR A 55 4.32 4.21 -4.06
C THR A 55 5.65 4.50 -4.74
N GLU A 56 5.72 4.29 -6.05
CA GLU A 56 6.91 4.54 -6.87
C GLU A 56 7.32 6.03 -6.89
N SER A 57 6.36 6.95 -6.75
CA SER A 57 6.62 8.39 -6.70
C SER A 57 6.70 8.96 -5.28
N ALA A 58 6.45 8.13 -4.26
CA ALA A 58 6.41 8.56 -2.88
C ALA A 58 7.80 8.84 -2.31
N ARG A 59 7.84 9.68 -1.28
CA ARG A 59 9.03 9.95 -0.46
C ARG A 59 8.85 9.31 0.90
N PHE A 60 9.87 8.61 1.37
CA PHE A 60 9.80 7.86 2.62
C PHE A 60 10.71 8.51 3.66
N LEU A 61 10.18 8.88 4.81
CA LEU A 61 10.99 9.27 5.96
C LEU A 61 11.24 8.03 6.82
N ILE A 62 12.50 7.66 6.99
CA ILE A 62 12.92 6.62 7.94
C ILE A 62 13.48 7.35 9.17
N SER A 63 12.84 7.15 10.32
CA SER A 63 13.25 7.80 11.57
C SER A 63 13.09 6.83 12.75
N PRO A 64 14.12 6.65 13.59
CA PRO A 64 14.02 5.78 14.77
C PRO A 64 13.00 6.28 15.81
N GLU A 65 12.66 7.56 15.77
CA GLU A 65 11.68 8.19 16.68
C GLU A 65 10.24 8.07 16.15
N LEU A 66 10.07 7.68 14.88
CA LEU A 66 8.75 7.47 14.32
C LEU A 66 8.12 6.20 14.91
N ARG A 67 7.07 6.39 15.70
CA ARG A 67 6.24 5.30 16.20
C ARG A 67 5.22 4.91 15.13
N THR A 68 5.49 3.78 14.48
CA THR A 68 4.54 3.10 13.60
C THR A 68 3.94 1.91 14.35
N PRO A 69 2.66 1.58 14.14
CA PRO A 69 2.00 0.45 14.82
C PRO A 69 2.79 -0.86 14.71
N MET A 70 3.46 -1.07 13.58
CA MET A 70 4.25 -2.27 13.27
C MET A 70 5.76 -2.07 13.44
N GLY A 71 6.22 -0.95 13.99
CA GLY A 71 7.63 -0.73 14.31
C GLY A 71 8.57 -0.57 13.10
N SER A 72 8.04 -0.44 11.88
CA SER A 72 8.81 -0.20 10.65
C SER A 72 9.55 1.14 10.63
N LYS A 73 9.21 2.05 11.56
CA LYS A 73 9.89 3.34 11.77
C LYS A 73 9.95 4.20 10.49
N MET A 74 8.95 4.04 9.62
CA MET A 74 8.87 4.71 8.32
C MET A 74 7.48 5.31 8.05
N ALA A 75 7.45 6.46 7.37
CA ALA A 75 6.24 7.10 6.84
C ALA A 75 6.41 7.47 5.37
N ALA A 76 5.35 7.27 4.57
CA ALA A 76 5.29 7.67 3.17
C ALA A 76 4.64 9.05 3.01
N PHE A 77 5.13 9.84 2.05
CA PHE A 77 4.66 11.19 1.73
C PHE A 77 4.48 11.35 0.23
N GLY A 78 3.49 12.15 -0.17
CA GLY A 78 3.19 12.42 -1.57
C GLY A 78 4.17 13.39 -2.22
N ALA A 79 4.73 14.31 -1.43
CA ALA A 79 5.70 15.29 -1.88
C ALA A 79 6.97 15.34 -1.01
N GLU A 80 8.07 15.77 -1.62
CA GLU A 80 9.35 15.96 -0.93
C GLU A 80 9.27 17.06 0.13
N SER A 81 8.50 18.12 -0.11
CA SER A 81 8.26 19.19 0.85
C SER A 81 7.58 18.69 2.13
N GLU A 82 6.63 17.75 2.00
CA GLU A 82 5.94 17.13 3.14
C GLU A 82 6.91 16.26 3.96
N ALA A 83 7.70 15.43 3.28
CA ALA A 83 8.72 14.61 3.93
C ALA A 83 9.79 15.47 4.63
N ALA A 84 10.20 16.58 4.02
CA ALA A 84 11.16 17.53 4.61
C ALA A 84 10.57 18.26 5.83
N ALA A 85 9.29 18.63 5.79
CA ALA A 85 8.60 19.19 6.93
C ALA A 85 8.53 18.18 8.08
N ALA A 86 8.19 16.92 7.79
CA ALA A 86 8.17 15.84 8.77
C ALA A 86 9.57 15.59 9.38
N ARG A 87 10.63 15.62 8.56
CA ARG A 87 12.03 15.52 9.02
C ARG A 87 12.43 16.62 10.00
N SER A 88 11.84 17.81 9.89
CA SER A 88 12.11 18.91 10.83
C SER A 88 11.55 18.63 12.22
N ALA A 89 10.49 17.81 12.32
CA ALA A 89 9.89 17.41 13.59
C ALA A 89 10.44 16.07 14.11
N LEU A 90 10.89 15.19 13.21
CA LEU A 90 11.38 13.85 13.52
C LEU A 90 12.77 13.63 12.90
N PRO A 91 13.84 13.49 13.70
CA PRO A 91 15.17 13.28 13.17
C PRO A 91 15.21 11.96 12.38
N GLY A 92 15.51 12.05 11.09
CA GLY A 92 15.48 10.92 10.17
C GLY A 92 16.04 11.25 8.79
N GLU A 93 15.98 10.26 7.91
CA GLU A 93 16.43 10.35 6.52
C GLU A 93 15.24 10.22 5.58
N VAL A 94 15.13 11.17 4.63
CA VAL A 94 14.15 11.07 3.55
C VAL A 94 14.81 10.35 2.39
N VAL A 95 14.21 9.26 1.95
CA VAL A 95 14.69 8.41 0.87
C VAL A 95 13.60 8.23 -0.20
N ASP A 96 14.01 7.84 -1.40
CA ASP A 96 13.09 7.47 -2.48
C ASP A 96 12.63 6.01 -2.38
N PHE A 97 11.69 5.63 -3.25
CA PHE A 97 11.18 4.26 -3.32
C PHE A 97 12.28 3.22 -3.51
N ALA A 98 13.22 3.44 -4.44
CA ALA A 98 14.27 2.45 -4.74
C ALA A 98 15.18 2.21 -3.52
N THR A 99 15.54 3.28 -2.82
CA THR A 99 16.35 3.22 -1.60
C THR A 99 15.57 2.62 -0.44
N ALA A 100 14.30 2.99 -0.26
CA ALA A 100 13.43 2.39 0.74
C ALA A 100 13.29 0.88 0.49
N TRP A 101 12.96 0.48 -0.73
CA TRP A 101 12.84 -0.92 -1.15
C TRP A 101 14.10 -1.74 -0.87
N ALA A 102 15.29 -1.16 -1.11
CA ALA A 102 16.56 -1.83 -0.87
C ALA A 102 16.93 -1.95 0.63
N ARG A 103 16.44 -1.04 1.47
CA ARG A 103 16.70 -1.02 2.92
C ARG A 103 15.68 -1.80 3.73
N LEU A 104 14.47 -1.92 3.19
CA LEU A 104 13.37 -2.69 3.76
C LEU A 104 13.45 -4.13 3.27
N GLY A 105 12.78 -5.05 3.95
CA GLY A 105 12.77 -6.46 3.56
C GLY A 105 13.40 -7.43 4.55
N HIS A 106 14.03 -6.97 5.65
CA HIS A 106 14.49 -7.86 6.72
C HIS A 106 14.56 -7.10 8.06
N ALA A 107 13.45 -7.09 8.82
CA ALA A 107 13.46 -6.82 10.25
C ALA A 107 12.64 -7.92 10.92
N GLU A 108 13.35 -8.98 11.32
CA GLU A 108 12.92 -10.13 12.13
C GLU A 108 11.65 -10.88 11.69
N ALA A 109 11.87 -12.08 11.15
CA ALA A 109 10.90 -13.14 11.18
C ALA A 109 10.38 -13.32 12.62
N HIS A 110 9.15 -12.94 12.90
CA HIS A 110 8.19 -13.44 13.92
C HIS A 110 6.99 -12.45 13.85
N ALA A 111 5.81 -12.78 13.35
CA ALA A 111 5.04 -13.97 13.63
C ALA A 111 4.26 -14.46 12.40
N GLU A 112 4.31 -15.77 12.17
CA GLU A 112 3.25 -16.50 11.51
C GLU A 112 1.90 -16.23 12.19
N GLN A 113 0.82 -16.46 11.42
CA GLN A 113 -0.59 -16.56 11.83
C GLN A 113 -1.38 -15.23 11.83
N GLY A 114 -2.10 -15.03 10.74
CA GLY A 114 -3.21 -14.10 10.62
C GLY A 114 -3.95 -14.35 9.31
N GLU A 115 -4.67 -15.47 9.29
CA GLU A 115 -5.88 -15.77 8.50
C GLU A 115 -6.26 -14.74 7.43
N ALA A 116 -6.53 -15.23 6.22
CA ALA A 116 -7.24 -14.47 5.18
C ALA A 116 -8.64 -14.08 5.71
N ALA A 117 -8.71 -13.02 6.51
CA ALA A 117 -9.94 -12.47 7.03
C ALA A 117 -10.57 -11.64 5.92
N ASP A 118 -11.38 -12.34 5.12
CA ASP A 118 -12.75 -11.92 4.77
C ASP A 118 -13.00 -10.42 4.92
N ILE A 119 -12.60 -9.62 3.93
CA ILE A 119 -13.01 -8.22 3.85
C ILE A 119 -14.33 -8.19 3.08
N GLN A 120 -15.39 -8.46 3.84
CA GLN A 120 -16.75 -8.09 3.49
C GLN A 120 -16.80 -6.56 3.37
N GLN A 121 -16.85 -6.07 2.12
CA GLN A 121 -16.89 -4.64 1.82
C GLN A 121 -18.34 -4.18 1.67
N ASP A 122 -19.01 -3.95 2.79
CA ASP A 122 -20.30 -3.26 2.83
C ASP A 122 -20.07 -1.81 3.28
N LYS A 123 -19.81 -0.90 2.33
CA LYS A 123 -20.07 0.52 2.56
C LYS A 123 -20.39 1.23 1.26
N GLU A 124 -21.63 1.06 0.83
CA GLU A 124 -22.30 1.89 -0.18
C GLU A 124 -22.21 3.39 0.22
N PRO A 125 -22.03 4.32 -0.73
CA PRO A 125 -22.04 5.75 -0.44
C PRO A 125 -23.47 6.28 -0.22
N ASN A 126 -23.60 7.12 0.81
CA ASN A 126 -24.78 7.92 1.15
C ASN A 126 -25.41 8.61 -0.07
N GLY A 127 -26.71 8.42 -0.26
CA GLY A 127 -27.53 9.20 -1.19
C GLY A 127 -28.90 9.52 -0.59
N GLY A 128 -29.21 10.82 -0.49
CA GLY A 128 -30.55 11.37 -0.26
C GLY A 128 -30.77 11.95 1.15
N PRO A 129 -31.70 12.90 1.32
CA PRO A 129 -32.85 13.19 0.46
C PRO A 129 -32.69 14.33 -0.55
#